data_AF-A0A6H9Y5Y9-F1
#
_entry.id   AF-A0A6H9Y5Y9-F1
#
_cell.length_a   1.000
_cell.length_b   1.000
_cell.length_c   1.000
_cell.angle_alpha   90.00
_cell.angle_beta   90.00
_cell.angle_gamma   90.00
#
_symmetry.space_group_name_H-M   'P 1'
#
loop_
_entity.id
_entity.type
_entity.pdbx_description
1 polymer ?
#
loop_
_entity_poly.entity_id
_entity_poly.type
_entity_poly.pdbx_seq_one_letter_code
_entity_poly.pdbx_strand_id
1 'polypeptide(L)'
;MRFSAKFLNTGYMRIHLFDPGYIRIGGHHVEWDSLIARELAERGHEVRLYCSSEVTETAAQAFAAYGPVMPLFDVSPYATLDDPQREQSFLLDAASSAGRVLKQAGAADLWLWPTLFPAHLLACAEADPAVPVAGCIHHEPGYLLPSGRKWWTLVFDKCREAGLSPKLSATTPALQALYARIAPGISIGYAPIAHDGLPPAKPKTRMRKIGFFGQQRREKGIDILGPLIAKLLDAGYEVVLHDSKGAPDIGSRTNLTTLGYLDDFAREIARCDLVVTPYDPVRYHFRLSGIAAEALACGVPVVVPSATASMRLVQESGAGVAFANRSTNSIFQAICTARNRYPELAQSAFTTSRAWPSRHGIGKFVEHLLGSAA
;
A
#
# COMPACT_ATOMS: atom_id res chain seq x y z
N MET A 1 19.81 -12.09 -30.64
CA MET A 1 20.68 -11.64 -29.53
C MET A 1 19.79 -11.37 -28.33
N ARG A 2 19.90 -12.16 -27.26
CA ARG A 2 19.10 -11.98 -26.03
C ARG A 2 19.82 -10.97 -25.13
N PHE A 3 19.23 -9.81 -24.90
CA PHE A 3 19.73 -8.85 -23.91
C PHE A 3 19.45 -9.39 -22.51
N SER A 4 20.52 -9.69 -21.78
CA SER A 4 20.49 -9.96 -20.35
C SER A 4 20.50 -8.60 -19.64
N ALA A 5 19.38 -8.23 -19.01
CA ALA A 5 19.28 -7.05 -18.18
C ALA A 5 20.02 -7.29 -16.86
N LYS A 6 21.31 -6.93 -16.82
CA LYS A 6 22.05 -6.75 -15.56
C LYS A 6 21.69 -5.38 -14.99
N PHE A 7 20.65 -5.30 -14.17
CA PHE A 7 20.45 -4.15 -13.29
C PHE A 7 21.28 -4.34 -12.03
N LEU A 8 22.57 -4.05 -12.16
CA LEU A 8 23.46 -3.70 -11.06
C LEU A 8 24.50 -2.73 -11.64
N ASN A 9 24.09 -1.49 -11.86
CA ASN A 9 25.02 -0.38 -11.93
C ASN A 9 24.39 0.76 -11.13
N THR A 10 25.05 1.18 -10.06
CA THR A 10 24.67 2.28 -9.16
C THR A 10 24.88 3.64 -9.85
N GLY A 11 24.45 3.75 -11.11
CA GLY A 11 24.58 4.93 -11.94
C GLY A 11 23.32 5.79 -11.90
N TYR A 12 23.47 7.05 -12.29
CA TYR A 12 22.37 7.96 -12.58
C TYR A 12 21.34 7.30 -13.51
N MET A 13 20.05 7.50 -13.21
CA MET A 13 18.94 7.02 -14.04
C MET A 13 17.87 8.11 -14.12
N ARG A 14 17.17 8.16 -15.24
CA ARG A 14 15.93 8.92 -15.43
C ARG A 14 14.76 7.98 -15.27
N ILE A 15 14.01 8.15 -14.19
CA ILE A 15 12.92 7.28 -13.79
C ILE A 15 11.60 8.03 -13.96
N HIS A 16 10.71 7.46 -14.75
CA HIS A 16 9.34 7.96 -14.87
C HIS A 16 8.44 7.17 -13.94
N LEU A 17 7.87 7.87 -12.95
CA LEU A 17 6.86 7.34 -12.05
C LEU A 17 5.49 7.57 -12.68
N PHE A 18 4.74 6.50 -12.93
CA PHE A 18 3.38 6.58 -13.46
C PHE A 18 2.38 6.15 -12.39
N ASP A 19 1.53 7.08 -11.95
CA ASP A 19 0.45 6.77 -11.03
C ASP A 19 -0.79 7.68 -11.28
N PRO A 20 -1.78 7.20 -12.06
CA PRO A 20 -3.02 7.94 -12.29
C PRO A 20 -3.92 8.04 -11.05
N GLY A 21 -3.60 7.36 -9.94
CA GLY A 21 -4.26 7.52 -8.64
C GLY A 21 -3.70 8.66 -7.80
N TYR A 22 -2.58 9.27 -8.21
CA TYR A 22 -2.00 10.45 -7.57
C TYR A 22 -2.86 11.68 -7.85
N ILE A 23 -3.82 11.96 -6.96
CA ILE A 23 -4.80 13.04 -7.10
C ILE A 23 -4.73 14.01 -5.92
N ARG A 24 -4.89 13.52 -4.69
CA ARG A 24 -5.00 14.36 -3.49
C ARG A 24 -4.35 13.70 -2.29
N ILE A 25 -3.98 14.53 -1.33
CA ILE A 25 -3.44 14.10 -0.04
C ILE A 25 -4.45 13.22 0.71
N GLY A 26 -3.97 12.25 1.49
CA GLY A 26 -4.79 11.41 2.36
C GLY A 26 -5.09 10.01 1.83
N GLY A 27 -4.22 9.45 0.99
CA GLY A 27 -4.26 8.08 0.49
C GLY A 27 -2.88 7.57 0.11
N HIS A 28 -2.78 6.27 -0.19
CA HIS A 28 -1.48 5.63 -0.40
C HIS A 28 -0.71 6.14 -1.62
N HIS A 29 -1.36 6.58 -2.71
CA HIS A 29 -0.65 7.08 -3.90
C HIS A 29 0.28 8.25 -3.58
N VAL A 30 -0.26 9.33 -3.00
CA VAL A 30 0.55 10.52 -2.71
C VAL A 30 1.66 10.21 -1.73
N GLU A 31 1.35 9.43 -0.68
CA GLU A 31 2.32 9.06 0.34
C GLU A 31 3.43 8.15 -0.22
N TRP A 32 3.09 7.04 -0.86
CA TRP A 32 4.06 6.09 -1.41
C TRP A 32 4.89 6.71 -2.51
N ASP A 33 4.27 7.42 -3.45
CA ASP A 33 4.98 7.99 -4.59
C ASP A 33 5.97 9.06 -4.14
N SER A 34 5.59 9.87 -3.14
CA SER A 34 6.49 10.86 -2.54
C SER A 34 7.65 10.20 -1.80
N LEU A 35 7.40 9.11 -1.06
CA LEU A 35 8.46 8.35 -0.38
C LEU A 35 9.42 7.69 -1.38
N ILE A 36 8.90 7.10 -2.45
CA ILE A 36 9.69 6.48 -3.52
C ILE A 36 10.53 7.55 -4.22
N ALA A 37 9.92 8.69 -4.60
CA ALA A 37 10.62 9.77 -5.28
C ALA A 37 11.71 10.40 -4.42
N ARG A 38 11.45 10.59 -3.11
CA ARG A 38 12.46 11.05 -2.15
C ARG A 38 13.66 10.11 -2.14
N GLU A 39 13.44 8.81 -1.92
CA GLU A 39 14.51 7.81 -1.85
C GLU A 39 15.29 7.72 -3.17
N LEU A 40 14.61 7.81 -4.32
CA LEU A 40 15.25 7.82 -5.63
C LEU A 40 16.09 9.09 -5.86
N ALA A 41 15.58 10.25 -5.49
CA ALA A 41 16.29 11.53 -5.61
C ALA A 41 17.51 11.60 -4.68
N GLU A 42 17.39 11.09 -3.44
CA GLU A 42 18.51 10.99 -2.48
C GLU A 42 19.62 10.06 -2.98
N ARG A 43 19.28 9.05 -3.81
CA ARG A 43 20.24 8.19 -4.52
C ARG A 43 20.82 8.83 -5.78
N GLY A 44 20.42 10.05 -6.12
CA GLY A 44 20.92 10.81 -7.26
C GLY A 44 20.25 10.48 -8.60
N HIS A 45 19.07 9.85 -8.60
CA HIS A 45 18.30 9.63 -9.82
C HIS A 45 17.41 10.85 -10.15
N GLU A 46 17.17 11.08 -11.43
CA GLU A 46 16.15 12.04 -11.88
C GLU A 46 14.79 11.34 -11.87
N VAL A 47 13.80 11.93 -11.20
CA VAL A 47 12.45 11.38 -11.11
C VAL A 47 11.46 12.35 -11.76
N ARG A 48 10.52 11.83 -12.54
CA ARG A 48 9.38 12.61 -13.07
C ARG A 48 8.09 11.88 -12.75
N LEU A 49 7.09 12.59 -12.24
CA LEU A 49 5.77 12.04 -11.96
C LEU A 49 4.84 12.28 -13.13
N TYR A 50 4.19 11.23 -13.60
CA TYR A 50 3.05 11.26 -14.53
C TYR A 50 1.81 10.84 -13.75
N CYS A 51 0.92 11.79 -13.50
CA CYS A 51 -0.22 11.62 -12.60
C CYS A 51 -1.55 11.99 -13.26
N SER A 52 -2.63 11.90 -12.48
CA SER A 52 -3.96 12.36 -12.89
C SER A 52 -3.95 13.84 -13.28
N SER A 53 -4.74 14.19 -14.30
CA SER A 53 -5.07 15.56 -14.67
C SER A 53 -5.88 16.29 -13.60
N GLU A 54 -6.47 15.56 -12.65
CA GLU A 54 -7.21 16.09 -11.50
C GLU A 54 -6.34 16.30 -10.24
N VAL A 55 -5.00 16.22 -10.37
CA VAL A 55 -4.09 16.42 -9.23
C VAL A 55 -4.33 17.78 -8.56
N THR A 56 -4.46 17.78 -7.24
CA THR A 56 -4.62 19.02 -6.47
C THR A 56 -3.29 19.73 -6.32
N GLU A 57 -3.33 21.06 -6.17
CA GLU A 57 -2.12 21.87 -5.98
C GLU A 57 -1.27 21.37 -4.80
N THR A 58 -1.90 21.05 -3.66
CA THR A 58 -1.19 20.53 -2.48
C THR A 58 -0.51 19.18 -2.74
N ALA A 59 -1.14 18.30 -3.53
CA ALA A 59 -0.53 17.02 -3.89
C ALA A 59 0.63 17.22 -4.88
N ALA A 60 0.49 18.11 -5.87
CA ALA A 60 1.58 18.45 -6.78
C ALA A 60 2.77 19.08 -6.04
N GLN A 61 2.53 19.99 -5.10
CA GLN A 61 3.55 20.60 -4.25
C GLN A 61 4.30 19.57 -3.39
N ALA A 62 3.61 18.54 -2.88
CA ALA A 62 4.25 17.47 -2.10
C ALA A 62 5.30 16.68 -2.90
N PHE A 63 5.13 16.58 -4.22
CA PHE A 63 6.09 15.90 -5.10
C PHE A 63 7.16 16.85 -5.65
N ALA A 64 6.84 18.13 -5.83
CA ALA A 64 7.66 19.11 -6.55
C ALA A 64 9.10 19.27 -6.00
N ALA A 65 9.33 18.88 -4.74
CA ALA A 65 10.67 18.84 -4.14
C ALA A 65 11.60 17.79 -4.77
N TYR A 66 11.06 16.76 -5.43
CA TYR A 66 11.82 15.62 -5.95
C TYR A 66 11.92 15.61 -7.48
N GLY A 67 11.00 16.28 -8.16
CA GLY A 67 10.96 16.30 -9.61
C GLY A 67 9.71 16.95 -10.18
N PRO A 68 9.64 17.11 -11.51
CA PRO A 68 8.50 17.75 -12.14
C PRO A 68 7.29 16.81 -12.18
N VAL A 69 6.09 17.42 -12.14
CA VAL A 69 4.78 16.74 -12.13
C VAL A 69 4.08 16.97 -13.48
N MET A 70 3.65 15.88 -14.11
CA MET A 70 3.02 15.83 -15.44
C MET A 70 1.57 15.32 -15.30
N PRO A 71 0.58 16.23 -15.17
CA PRO A 71 -0.82 15.87 -14.97
C PRO A 71 -1.49 15.47 -16.30
N LEU A 72 -1.22 14.24 -16.77
CA LEU A 72 -1.58 13.80 -18.13
C LEU A 72 -2.63 12.68 -18.19
N PHE A 73 -2.86 11.93 -17.10
CA PHE A 73 -3.85 10.86 -17.10
C PHE A 73 -5.26 11.41 -16.87
N ASP A 74 -6.17 11.17 -17.82
CA ASP A 74 -7.58 11.62 -17.75
C ASP A 74 -8.56 10.52 -17.29
N VAL A 75 -8.06 9.30 -17.05
CA VAL A 75 -8.85 8.15 -16.60
C VAL A 75 -8.40 7.71 -15.22
N SER A 76 -9.36 7.60 -14.29
CA SER A 76 -9.10 7.05 -12.95
C SER A 76 -8.81 5.55 -13.02
N PRO A 77 -7.75 5.05 -12.35
CA PRO A 77 -7.42 3.63 -12.35
C PRO A 77 -8.35 2.80 -11.46
N TYR A 78 -9.19 3.46 -10.64
CA TYR A 78 -10.15 2.81 -9.74
C TYR A 78 -11.57 2.75 -10.28
N ALA A 79 -11.78 3.09 -11.55
CA ALA A 79 -13.07 2.89 -12.17
C ALA A 79 -13.40 1.39 -12.16
N THR A 80 -14.56 1.05 -11.61
CA THR A 80 -15.07 -0.33 -11.52
C THR A 80 -16.21 -0.52 -12.49
N LEU A 81 -16.40 -1.75 -12.96
CA LEU A 81 -17.50 -2.10 -13.86
C LEU A 81 -18.12 -3.42 -13.43
N ASP A 82 -19.41 -3.40 -13.14
CA ASP A 82 -20.15 -4.60 -12.73
C ASP A 82 -20.69 -5.42 -13.90
N ASP A 83 -20.75 -4.83 -15.11
CA ASP A 83 -21.27 -5.47 -16.33
C ASP A 83 -20.17 -6.24 -17.08
N PRO A 84 -20.17 -7.60 -17.05
CA PRO A 84 -19.16 -8.41 -17.70
C PRO A 84 -19.08 -8.21 -19.22
N GLN A 85 -20.16 -7.77 -19.87
CA GLN A 85 -20.20 -7.60 -21.33
C GLN A 85 -19.39 -6.39 -21.80
N ARG A 86 -19.14 -5.43 -20.90
CA ARG A 86 -18.43 -4.19 -21.20
C ARG A 86 -16.98 -4.18 -20.69
N GLU A 87 -16.52 -5.23 -20.00
CA GLU A 87 -15.18 -5.26 -19.42
C GLU A 87 -14.07 -5.17 -20.45
N GLN A 88 -14.28 -5.76 -21.64
CA GLN A 88 -13.28 -5.71 -22.71
C GLN A 88 -13.07 -4.29 -23.20
N SER A 89 -14.15 -3.58 -23.57
CA SER A 89 -14.04 -2.20 -24.04
C SER A 89 -13.49 -1.31 -22.94
N PHE A 90 -13.95 -1.50 -21.70
CA PHE A 90 -13.42 -0.77 -20.54
C PHE A 90 -11.90 -0.94 -20.36
N LEU A 91 -11.38 -2.17 -20.45
CA LEU A 91 -9.94 -2.44 -20.37
C LEU A 91 -9.17 -1.77 -21.51
N LEU A 92 -9.67 -1.88 -22.75
CA LEU A 92 -9.02 -1.33 -23.93
C LEU A 92 -9.03 0.19 -23.95
N ASP A 93 -10.11 0.82 -23.50
CA ASP A 93 -10.24 2.27 -23.40
C ASP A 93 -9.26 2.82 -22.34
N ALA A 94 -9.21 2.17 -21.17
CA ALA A 94 -8.26 2.53 -20.11
C ALA A 94 -6.80 2.34 -20.55
N ALA A 95 -6.48 1.25 -21.25
CA ALA A 95 -5.14 0.99 -21.78
C ALA A 95 -4.78 2.00 -22.88
N SER A 96 -5.72 2.32 -23.78
CA SER A 96 -5.52 3.34 -24.82
C SER A 96 -5.25 4.72 -24.22
N SER A 97 -5.97 5.08 -23.15
CA SER A 97 -5.71 6.33 -22.44
C SER A 97 -4.29 6.36 -21.84
N ALA A 98 -3.91 5.30 -21.10
CA ALA A 98 -2.56 5.21 -20.55
C ALA A 98 -1.47 5.22 -21.63
N GLY A 99 -1.71 4.55 -22.77
CA GLY A 99 -0.81 4.51 -23.91
C GLY A 99 -0.56 5.88 -24.54
N ARG A 100 -1.55 6.79 -24.54
CA ARG A 100 -1.36 8.19 -24.98
C ARG A 100 -0.36 8.92 -24.08
N VAL A 101 -0.43 8.70 -22.76
CA VAL A 101 0.51 9.30 -21.81
C VAL A 101 1.91 8.71 -21.99
N LEU A 102 2.03 7.38 -22.15
CA LEU A 102 3.32 6.72 -22.39
C LEU A 102 4.02 7.24 -23.66
N LYS A 103 3.27 7.53 -24.73
CA LYS A 103 3.82 8.13 -25.97
C LYS A 103 4.28 9.58 -25.81
N GLN A 104 3.70 10.31 -24.86
CA GLN A 104 4.11 11.68 -24.52
C GLN A 104 5.24 11.71 -23.50
N ALA A 105 5.48 10.59 -22.81
CA ALA A 105 6.60 10.47 -21.89
C ALA A 105 7.92 10.56 -22.67
N GLY A 106 8.82 11.42 -22.20
CA GLY A 106 10.14 11.58 -22.82
C GLY A 106 11.04 10.35 -22.62
N ALA A 107 12.32 10.49 -22.96
CA ALA A 107 13.31 9.44 -22.74
C ALA A 107 13.46 9.13 -21.24
N ALA A 108 13.40 7.84 -20.89
CA ALA A 108 13.59 7.31 -19.56
C ALA A 108 14.45 6.05 -19.60
N ASP A 109 15.12 5.76 -18.48
CA ASP A 109 15.87 4.53 -18.27
C ASP A 109 15.00 3.47 -17.56
N LEU A 110 13.89 3.88 -16.92
CA LEU A 110 12.93 3.00 -16.25
C LEU A 110 11.53 3.63 -16.24
N TRP A 111 10.51 2.83 -16.54
CA TRP A 111 9.11 3.12 -16.24
C TRP A 111 8.70 2.37 -14.97
N LEU A 112 8.30 3.11 -13.95
CA LEU A 112 7.93 2.59 -12.65
C LEU A 112 6.46 2.87 -12.34
N TRP A 113 5.72 1.81 -12.01
CA TRP A 113 4.32 1.86 -11.58
C TRP A 113 4.20 1.45 -10.11
N PRO A 114 4.25 2.39 -9.15
CA PRO A 114 4.05 2.10 -7.73
C PRO A 114 2.74 1.35 -7.45
N THR A 115 1.71 1.68 -8.24
CA THR A 115 0.43 0.95 -8.27
C THR A 115 0.09 0.53 -9.69
N LEU A 116 0.09 -0.79 -9.94
CA LEU A 116 -0.13 -1.36 -11.27
C LEU A 116 -1.50 -2.03 -11.39
N PHE A 117 -2.20 -1.71 -12.47
CA PHE A 117 -3.48 -2.28 -12.90
C PHE A 117 -3.34 -2.93 -14.29
N PRO A 118 -4.25 -3.83 -14.70
CA PRO A 118 -4.08 -4.57 -15.95
C PRO A 118 -4.04 -3.66 -17.19
N ALA A 119 -4.81 -2.57 -17.19
CA ALA A 119 -4.81 -1.58 -18.28
C ALA A 119 -3.43 -0.91 -18.46
N HIS A 120 -2.73 -0.63 -17.35
CA HIS A 120 -1.40 0.00 -17.40
C HIS A 120 -0.37 -0.94 -18.02
N LEU A 121 -0.41 -2.22 -17.66
CA LEU A 121 0.49 -3.22 -18.20
C LEU A 121 0.19 -3.52 -19.68
N LEU A 122 -1.09 -3.52 -20.08
CA LEU A 122 -1.48 -3.63 -21.49
C LEU A 122 -0.95 -2.44 -22.30
N ALA A 123 -1.12 -1.22 -21.78
CA ALA A 123 -0.57 -0.02 -22.42
C ALA A 123 0.95 -0.10 -22.58
N CYS A 124 1.67 -0.65 -21.60
CA CYS A 124 3.10 -0.90 -21.72
C CYS A 124 3.39 -1.92 -22.83
N ALA A 125 2.66 -3.04 -22.92
CA ALA A 125 2.89 -4.03 -23.98
C ALA A 125 2.61 -3.45 -25.39
N GLU A 126 1.62 -2.58 -25.53
CA GLU A 126 1.26 -1.93 -26.81
C GLU A 126 2.16 -0.76 -27.19
N ALA A 127 2.81 -0.12 -26.21
CA ALA A 127 3.76 0.96 -26.44
C ALA A 127 5.11 0.45 -26.98
N ASP A 128 5.32 -0.88 -27.01
CA ASP A 128 6.58 -1.54 -27.38
C ASP A 128 7.84 -0.86 -26.79
N PRO A 129 7.92 -0.75 -25.44
CA PRO A 129 8.98 0.04 -24.83
C PRO A 129 10.30 -0.73 -24.90
N ALA A 130 11.27 -0.12 -25.57
CA ALA A 130 12.69 -0.40 -25.32
C ALA A 130 13.11 -0.04 -23.87
N VAL A 131 12.22 0.62 -23.12
CA VAL A 131 12.41 1.02 -21.73
C VAL A 131 11.96 -0.10 -20.78
N PRO A 132 12.81 -0.53 -19.83
CA PRO A 132 12.43 -1.47 -18.79
C PRO A 132 11.20 -1.00 -17.98
N VAL A 133 10.33 -1.94 -17.62
CA VAL A 133 9.09 -1.67 -16.86
C VAL A 133 9.13 -2.41 -15.53
N ALA A 134 8.86 -1.69 -14.44
CA ALA A 134 8.67 -2.26 -13.11
C ALA A 134 7.33 -1.82 -12.52
N GLY A 135 6.69 -2.67 -11.72
CA GLY A 135 5.44 -2.29 -11.08
C GLY A 135 5.03 -3.17 -9.90
N CYS A 136 4.18 -2.62 -9.03
CA CYS A 136 3.68 -3.30 -7.84
C CYS A 136 2.16 -3.45 -7.87
N ILE A 137 1.68 -4.66 -7.61
CA ILE A 137 0.26 -5.03 -7.61
C ILE A 137 -0.24 -5.10 -6.18
N HIS A 138 -1.32 -4.39 -5.90
CA HIS A 138 -1.88 -4.23 -4.55
C HIS A 138 -3.21 -4.97 -4.33
N HIS A 139 -3.83 -5.40 -5.41
CA HIS A 139 -5.19 -5.90 -5.42
C HIS A 139 -5.31 -7.24 -6.14
N GLU A 140 -6.22 -8.08 -5.66
CA GLU A 140 -6.60 -9.33 -6.30
C GLU A 140 -7.13 -9.09 -7.74
N PRO A 141 -6.96 -10.05 -8.68
CA PRO A 141 -7.32 -9.85 -10.08
C PRO A 141 -8.73 -9.34 -10.31
N GLY A 142 -9.70 -9.81 -9.52
CA GLY A 142 -11.11 -9.46 -9.62
C GLY A 142 -11.51 -8.14 -8.95
N TYR A 143 -10.54 -7.31 -8.54
CA TYR A 143 -10.82 -6.11 -7.75
C TYR A 143 -11.61 -5.04 -8.51
N LEU A 144 -11.24 -4.76 -9.77
CA LEU A 144 -11.91 -3.75 -10.59
C LEU A 144 -12.99 -4.33 -11.51
N LEU A 145 -12.77 -5.56 -11.97
CA LEU A 145 -13.57 -6.24 -12.99
C LEU A 145 -13.92 -7.64 -12.49
N PRO A 146 -15.21 -8.05 -12.48
CA PRO A 146 -15.63 -9.40 -12.15
C PRO A 146 -14.80 -10.52 -12.83
N SER A 147 -14.52 -10.40 -14.14
CA SER A 147 -13.69 -11.38 -14.87
C SER A 147 -12.19 -11.04 -14.82
N GLY A 148 -11.74 -10.25 -13.85
CA GLY A 148 -10.38 -9.70 -13.82
C GLY A 148 -9.26 -10.73 -13.93
N ARG A 149 -9.47 -11.99 -13.47
CA ARG A 149 -8.51 -13.08 -13.72
C ARG A 149 -8.25 -13.31 -15.21
N LYS A 150 -9.32 -13.36 -16.02
CA LYS A 150 -9.24 -13.53 -17.48
C LYS A 150 -8.45 -12.36 -18.10
N TRP A 151 -8.74 -11.14 -17.66
CA TRP A 151 -8.10 -9.93 -18.19
C TRP A 151 -6.62 -9.86 -17.85
N TRP A 152 -6.24 -10.16 -16.61
CA TRP A 152 -4.83 -10.25 -16.24
C TRP A 152 -4.06 -11.31 -17.04
N THR A 153 -4.63 -12.51 -17.22
CA THR A 153 -4.03 -13.55 -18.08
C THR A 153 -3.82 -13.06 -19.50
N LEU A 154 -4.84 -12.47 -20.11
CA LEU A 154 -4.74 -11.89 -21.46
C LEU A 154 -3.63 -10.82 -21.54
N VAL A 155 -3.52 -9.96 -20.53
CA VAL A 155 -2.47 -8.92 -20.51
C VAL A 155 -1.08 -9.52 -20.37
N PHE A 156 -0.90 -10.58 -19.58
CA PHE A 156 0.38 -11.30 -19.50
C PHE A 156 0.73 -11.98 -20.83
N ASP A 157 -0.26 -12.53 -21.53
CA ASP A 157 -0.06 -13.10 -22.87
C ASP A 157 0.40 -12.01 -23.85
N LYS A 158 -0.23 -10.84 -23.81
CA LYS A 158 0.18 -9.67 -24.61
C LYS A 158 1.59 -9.18 -24.30
N CYS A 159 2.01 -9.19 -23.04
CA CYS A 159 3.39 -8.88 -22.68
C CYS A 159 4.36 -9.85 -23.33
N ARG A 160 4.08 -11.16 -23.31
CA ARG A 160 4.94 -12.17 -23.93
C ARG A 160 4.99 -12.05 -25.45
N GLU A 161 3.84 -11.79 -26.09
CA GLU A 161 3.75 -11.54 -27.54
C GLU A 161 4.60 -10.32 -27.95
N ALA A 162 4.59 -9.26 -27.13
CA ALA A 162 5.40 -8.06 -27.34
C ALA A 162 6.88 -8.23 -26.92
N GLY A 163 7.27 -9.37 -26.34
CA GLY A 163 8.61 -9.55 -25.76
C GLY A 163 8.89 -8.71 -24.50
N LEU A 164 7.87 -8.06 -23.94
CA LEU A 164 7.98 -7.29 -22.70
C LEU A 164 8.16 -8.23 -21.50
N SER A 165 9.25 -8.03 -20.77
CA SER A 165 9.59 -8.79 -19.55
C SER A 165 9.55 -7.87 -18.33
N PRO A 166 8.36 -7.52 -17.83
CA PRO A 166 8.22 -6.53 -16.76
C PRO A 166 8.67 -7.12 -15.43
N LYS A 167 9.30 -6.30 -14.59
CA LYS A 167 9.58 -6.66 -13.20
C LYS A 167 8.36 -6.37 -12.34
N LEU A 168 7.57 -7.41 -12.06
CA LEU A 168 6.34 -7.28 -11.31
C LEU A 168 6.49 -7.79 -9.89
N SER A 169 5.85 -7.11 -8.95
CA SER A 169 5.81 -7.51 -7.55
C SER A 169 4.41 -7.40 -6.98
N ALA A 170 4.12 -8.15 -5.92
CA ALA A 170 2.89 -8.03 -5.16
C ALA A 170 3.19 -7.59 -3.72
N THR A 171 2.25 -6.89 -3.07
CA THR A 171 2.43 -6.37 -1.71
C THR A 171 2.20 -7.40 -0.60
N THR A 172 1.73 -8.61 -0.93
CA THR A 172 1.58 -9.71 0.02
C THR A 172 1.97 -11.06 -0.60
N PRO A 173 2.43 -12.04 0.20
CA PRO A 173 2.73 -13.38 -0.30
C PRO A 173 1.51 -14.10 -0.90
N ALA A 174 0.33 -13.87 -0.34
CA ALA A 174 -0.92 -14.46 -0.85
C ALA A 174 -1.25 -13.90 -2.25
N LEU A 175 -1.03 -12.59 -2.45
CA LEU A 175 -1.25 -11.94 -3.73
C LEU A 175 -0.19 -12.35 -4.76
N GLN A 176 1.08 -12.45 -4.34
CA GLN A 176 2.16 -13.00 -5.18
C GLN A 176 1.80 -14.40 -5.70
N ALA A 177 1.42 -15.31 -4.81
CA ALA A 177 1.05 -16.68 -5.17
C ALA A 177 -0.18 -16.73 -6.09
N LEU A 178 -1.12 -15.79 -5.92
CA LEU A 178 -2.30 -15.68 -6.78
C LEU A 178 -1.94 -15.28 -8.21
N TYR A 179 -1.07 -14.27 -8.38
CA TYR A 179 -0.62 -13.81 -9.70
C TYR A 179 0.34 -14.79 -10.38
N ALA A 180 1.25 -15.42 -9.64
CA ALA A 180 2.17 -16.42 -10.18
C ALA A 180 1.45 -17.58 -10.89
N ARG A 181 0.22 -17.92 -10.48
CA ARG A 181 -0.60 -18.95 -11.13
C ARG A 181 -1.21 -18.54 -12.47
N ILE A 182 -1.34 -17.24 -12.73
CA ILE A 182 -2.02 -16.70 -13.92
C ILE A 182 -1.07 -15.94 -14.86
N ALA A 183 0.20 -15.82 -14.48
CA ALA A 183 1.25 -15.13 -15.23
C ALA A 183 2.37 -16.12 -15.65
N PRO A 184 2.08 -17.23 -16.34
CA PRO A 184 3.12 -18.17 -16.72
C PRO A 184 4.20 -17.48 -17.57
N GLY A 185 5.46 -17.67 -17.18
CA GLY A 185 6.62 -17.05 -17.84
C GLY A 185 6.94 -15.61 -17.39
N ILE A 186 6.18 -15.03 -16.47
CA ILE A 186 6.48 -13.73 -15.86
C ILE A 186 6.72 -13.95 -14.36
N SER A 187 7.91 -13.57 -13.89
CA SER A 187 8.29 -13.67 -12.47
C SER A 187 7.53 -12.61 -11.65
N ILE A 188 6.77 -13.05 -10.65
CA ILE A 188 6.07 -12.17 -9.70
C ILE A 188 6.81 -12.22 -8.36
N GLY A 189 7.48 -11.11 -8.02
CA GLY A 189 8.16 -10.93 -6.73
C GLY A 189 7.20 -10.62 -5.58
N TYR A 190 7.71 -10.74 -4.36
CA TYR A 190 7.08 -10.19 -3.16
C TYR A 190 7.84 -8.91 -2.78
N ALA A 191 7.16 -7.77 -2.83
CA ALA A 191 7.80 -6.50 -2.53
C ALA A 191 8.00 -6.32 -1.01
N PRO A 192 9.13 -5.72 -0.58
CA PRO A 192 9.24 -5.17 0.76
C PRO A 192 8.10 -4.21 1.09
N ILE A 193 7.83 -3.99 2.37
CA ILE A 193 6.81 -3.04 2.79
C ILE A 193 7.43 -1.65 2.91
N ALA A 194 6.90 -0.68 2.16
CA ALA A 194 7.43 0.69 2.03
C ALA A 194 7.07 1.61 3.22
N HIS A 195 7.31 1.13 4.44
CA HIS A 195 7.07 1.86 5.68
C HIS A 195 8.36 1.82 6.51
N ASP A 196 8.91 2.97 6.89
CA ASP A 196 10.14 3.04 7.68
C ASP A 196 9.87 2.87 9.18
N GLY A 197 8.69 3.30 9.63
CA GLY A 197 8.34 3.29 11.05
C GLY A 197 9.14 4.26 11.90
N LEU A 198 8.86 4.24 13.19
CA LEU A 198 9.60 4.98 14.21
C LEU A 198 9.87 4.07 15.42
N PRO A 199 10.89 3.18 15.34
CA PRO A 199 11.18 2.21 16.40
C PRO A 199 11.44 2.90 17.74
N PRO A 200 10.84 2.44 18.86
CA PRO A 200 11.02 3.07 20.15
C PRO A 200 12.39 2.71 20.74
N ALA A 201 12.91 3.57 21.63
CA ALA A 201 14.19 3.32 22.31
C ALA A 201 14.14 2.12 23.28
N LYS A 202 12.94 1.79 23.79
CA LYS A 202 12.70 0.66 24.70
C LYS A 202 11.29 0.12 24.51
N PRO A 203 11.04 -1.16 24.85
CA PRO A 203 9.69 -1.72 24.89
C PRO A 203 8.78 -0.92 25.80
N LYS A 204 7.52 -0.77 25.39
CA LYS A 204 6.48 -0.17 26.23
C LYS A 204 6.04 -1.15 27.31
N THR A 205 5.65 -0.64 28.48
CA THR A 205 5.36 -1.48 29.66
C THR A 205 3.89 -1.49 30.06
N ARG A 206 3.06 -0.60 29.49
CA ARG A 206 1.64 -0.47 29.82
C ARG A 206 0.83 -0.19 28.57
N MET A 207 -0.37 -0.77 28.49
CA MET A 207 -1.35 -0.50 27.45
C MET A 207 -2.39 0.50 27.96
N ARG A 208 -2.38 1.73 27.44
CA ARG A 208 -3.32 2.80 27.80
C ARG A 208 -3.97 3.43 26.59
N LYS A 209 -3.18 3.73 25.56
CA LYS A 209 -3.63 4.45 24.36
C LYS A 209 -3.83 3.50 23.17
N ILE A 210 -5.04 3.47 22.64
CA ILE A 210 -5.44 2.62 21.52
C ILE A 210 -5.75 3.49 20.30
N GLY A 211 -5.13 3.15 19.17
CA GLY A 211 -5.28 3.91 17.93
C GLY A 211 -6.09 3.19 16.85
N PHE A 212 -6.93 3.95 16.17
CA PHE A 212 -7.62 3.58 14.94
C PHE A 212 -7.23 4.57 13.86
N PHE A 213 -6.57 4.11 12.79
CA PHE A 213 -5.97 5.00 11.81
C PHE A 213 -6.36 4.69 10.36
N GLY A 214 -6.28 5.74 9.55
CA GLY A 214 -6.46 5.74 8.10
C GLY A 214 -7.85 6.22 7.71
N GLN A 215 -8.08 6.42 6.41
CA GLN A 215 -9.39 6.83 5.93
C GLN A 215 -10.49 5.88 6.43
N GLN A 216 -11.53 6.39 7.09
CA GLN A 216 -12.59 5.55 7.65
C GLN A 216 -13.58 5.16 6.56
N ARG A 217 -13.75 3.85 6.36
CA ARG A 217 -14.59 3.27 5.31
C ARG A 217 -15.33 2.07 5.87
N ARG A 218 -16.39 1.64 5.20
CA ARG A 218 -17.18 0.48 5.63
C ARG A 218 -16.34 -0.79 5.74
N GLU A 219 -15.42 -1.04 4.81
CA GLU A 219 -14.50 -2.19 4.89
C GLU A 219 -13.44 -2.09 5.99
N LYS A 220 -13.25 -0.89 6.55
CA LYS A 220 -12.34 -0.64 7.66
C LYS A 220 -13.04 -0.58 9.01
N GLY A 221 -14.35 -0.84 9.04
CA GLY A 221 -15.13 -1.01 10.28
C GLY A 221 -15.78 0.26 10.82
N ILE A 222 -15.93 1.33 10.03
CA ILE A 222 -16.56 2.58 10.50
C ILE A 222 -17.95 2.36 11.14
N ASP A 223 -18.69 1.36 10.64
CA ASP A 223 -20.01 0.94 11.11
C ASP A 223 -20.01 0.36 12.53
N ILE A 224 -18.86 -0.10 13.02
CA ILE A 224 -18.73 -0.70 14.37
C ILE A 224 -17.81 0.11 15.30
N LEU A 225 -17.15 1.15 14.80
CA LEU A 225 -16.21 1.97 15.60
C LEU A 225 -16.91 2.70 16.74
N GLY A 226 -18.08 3.32 16.52
CA GLY A 226 -18.77 4.08 17.56
C GLY A 226 -19.02 3.28 18.84
N PRO A 227 -19.70 2.12 18.77
CA PRO A 227 -19.91 1.24 19.93
C PRO A 227 -18.62 0.69 20.52
N LEU A 228 -17.61 0.38 19.71
CA LEU A 228 -16.32 -0.10 20.19
C LEU A 228 -15.57 0.97 20.98
N ILE A 229 -15.49 2.19 20.46
CA ILE A 229 -14.84 3.33 21.12
C ILE A 229 -15.53 3.61 22.45
N ALA A 230 -16.87 3.65 22.50
CA ALA A 230 -17.60 3.82 23.76
C ALA A 230 -17.17 2.80 24.82
N LYS A 231 -17.13 1.51 24.44
CA LYS A 231 -16.73 0.43 25.32
C LYS A 231 -15.26 0.53 25.79
N LEU A 232 -14.37 1.07 24.95
CA LEU A 232 -12.97 1.29 25.31
C LEU A 232 -12.80 2.46 26.29
N LEU A 233 -13.53 3.55 26.09
CA LEU A 233 -13.53 4.69 27.01
C LEU A 233 -14.10 4.29 28.38
N ASP A 234 -15.20 3.53 28.41
CA ASP A 234 -15.79 2.99 29.65
C ASP A 234 -14.82 2.05 30.39
N ALA A 235 -13.96 1.34 29.65
CA ALA A 235 -12.90 0.51 30.21
C ALA A 235 -11.64 1.29 30.65
N GLY A 236 -11.65 2.62 30.50
CA GLY A 236 -10.59 3.52 30.95
C GLY A 236 -9.41 3.69 29.99
N TYR A 237 -9.55 3.33 28.71
CA TYR A 237 -8.52 3.56 27.70
C TYR A 237 -8.55 5.00 27.16
N GLU A 238 -7.39 5.47 26.72
CA GLU A 238 -7.28 6.59 25.80
C GLU A 238 -7.47 6.09 24.37
N VAL A 239 -8.29 6.78 23.58
CA VAL A 239 -8.59 6.39 22.20
C VAL A 239 -8.20 7.50 21.25
N VAL A 240 -7.44 7.15 20.21
CA VAL A 240 -7.16 8.01 19.06
C VAL A 240 -7.93 7.47 17.87
N LEU A 241 -8.79 8.31 17.27
CA LEU A 241 -9.47 8.02 16.03
C LEU A 241 -9.00 9.00 14.96
N HIS A 242 -8.35 8.48 13.93
CA HIS A 242 -7.84 9.24 12.82
C HIS A 242 -8.62 8.93 11.53
N ASP A 243 -8.96 9.96 10.75
CA ASP A 243 -9.42 9.83 9.36
C ASP A 243 -8.68 10.82 8.45
N SER A 244 -8.04 10.30 7.39
CA SER A 244 -7.26 11.10 6.47
C SER A 244 -8.09 12.09 5.63
N LYS A 245 -9.42 11.96 5.62
CA LYS A 245 -10.34 12.92 4.96
C LYS A 245 -10.75 14.09 5.87
N GLY A 246 -10.45 14.03 7.16
CA GLY A 246 -10.83 15.05 8.14
C GLY A 246 -11.23 14.43 9.47
N ALA A 247 -11.02 15.15 10.57
CA ALA A 247 -11.29 14.65 11.91
C ALA A 247 -12.76 14.19 12.05
N PRO A 248 -13.02 12.93 12.43
CA PRO A 248 -14.39 12.45 12.57
C PRO A 248 -15.15 13.17 13.68
N ASP A 249 -16.36 13.64 13.38
CA ASP A 249 -17.28 14.13 14.40
C ASP A 249 -18.09 12.96 14.99
N ILE A 250 -17.65 12.46 16.13
CA ILE A 250 -18.31 11.38 16.88
C ILE A 250 -18.64 11.80 18.32
N GLY A 251 -18.74 13.11 18.54
CA GLY A 251 -18.96 13.73 19.84
C GLY A 251 -17.70 13.79 20.71
N SER A 252 -17.57 14.88 21.49
CA SER A 252 -16.48 15.04 22.45
C SER A 252 -16.68 14.13 23.66
N ARG A 253 -15.64 13.41 24.05
CA ARG A 253 -15.60 12.57 25.25
C ARG A 253 -14.22 12.64 25.89
N THR A 254 -14.17 12.56 27.23
CA THR A 254 -12.90 12.45 27.95
C THR A 254 -12.11 11.24 27.44
N ASN A 255 -10.79 11.40 27.27
CA ASN A 255 -9.88 10.38 26.74
C ASN A 255 -10.10 9.97 25.27
N LEU A 256 -10.90 10.70 24.50
CA LEU A 256 -11.02 10.55 23.04
C LEU A 256 -10.31 11.70 22.33
N THR A 257 -9.43 11.35 21.39
CA THR A 257 -8.79 12.30 20.45
C THR A 257 -9.21 11.95 19.03
N THR A 258 -9.76 12.91 18.30
CA THR A 258 -10.07 12.77 16.86
C THR A 258 -9.06 13.56 16.03
N LEU A 259 -8.52 12.94 14.99
CA LEU A 259 -7.47 13.52 14.15
C LEU A 259 -7.91 13.49 12.68
N GLY A 260 -7.63 14.60 11.96
CA GLY A 260 -7.71 14.66 10.50
C GLY A 260 -6.40 14.22 9.86
N TYR A 261 -6.10 14.72 8.66
CA TYR A 261 -4.83 14.44 7.99
C TYR A 261 -3.60 14.67 8.89
N LEU A 262 -2.60 13.81 8.75
CA LEU A 262 -1.36 13.80 9.53
C LEU A 262 -0.15 13.81 8.60
N ASP A 263 0.77 14.75 8.81
CA ASP A 263 2.04 14.81 8.08
C ASP A 263 3.03 13.74 8.58
N ASP A 264 3.18 13.59 9.90
CA ASP A 264 4.04 12.59 10.54
C ASP A 264 3.20 11.45 11.11
N PHE A 265 2.77 10.59 10.20
CA PHE A 265 1.88 9.47 10.50
C PHE A 265 2.50 8.46 11.48
N ALA A 266 3.79 8.15 11.28
CA ALA A 266 4.56 7.23 12.11
C ALA A 266 4.65 7.72 13.57
N ARG A 267 4.86 9.03 13.79
CA ARG A 267 4.93 9.61 15.13
C ARG A 267 3.63 9.46 15.91
N GLU A 268 2.48 9.69 15.28
CA GLU A 268 1.19 9.51 15.97
C GLU A 268 0.92 8.04 16.28
N ILE A 269 1.24 7.14 15.36
CA ILE A 269 1.16 5.69 15.61
C ILE A 269 2.08 5.29 16.78
N ALA A 270 3.33 5.75 16.80
CA ALA A 270 4.30 5.43 17.85
C ALA A 270 3.88 5.91 19.25
N ARG A 271 2.98 6.90 19.34
CA ARG A 271 2.38 7.34 20.61
C ARG A 271 1.32 6.38 21.16
N CYS A 272 0.73 5.54 20.32
CA CYS A 272 -0.23 4.52 20.74
C CYS A 272 0.46 3.27 21.30
N ASP A 273 -0.18 2.63 22.27
CA ASP A 273 0.31 1.40 22.88
C ASP A 273 -0.21 0.16 22.15
N LEU A 274 -1.32 0.30 21.43
CA LEU A 274 -1.95 -0.72 20.60
C LEU A 274 -2.62 -0.05 19.39
N VAL A 275 -2.52 -0.65 18.21
CA VAL A 275 -3.29 -0.24 17.03
C VAL A 275 -4.30 -1.31 16.65
N VAL A 276 -5.52 -0.91 16.33
CA VAL A 276 -6.60 -1.84 15.95
C VAL A 276 -7.00 -1.56 14.51
N THR A 277 -7.01 -2.61 13.68
CA THR A 277 -7.53 -2.55 12.31
C THR A 277 -8.80 -3.40 12.23
N PRO A 278 -10.00 -2.84 12.48
CA PRO A 278 -11.25 -3.59 12.54
C PRO A 278 -11.81 -3.89 11.13
N TYR A 279 -10.94 -4.44 10.29
CA TYR A 279 -11.15 -4.56 8.86
C TYR A 279 -12.04 -5.76 8.52
N ASP A 280 -12.65 -5.69 7.34
CA ASP A 280 -13.35 -6.79 6.71
C ASP A 280 -12.36 -7.89 6.29
N PRO A 281 -12.44 -9.12 6.87
CA PRO A 281 -11.51 -10.19 6.56
C PRO A 281 -11.59 -10.65 5.10
N VAL A 282 -12.76 -10.55 4.46
CA VAL A 282 -12.93 -10.94 3.06
C VAL A 282 -12.17 -9.98 2.16
N ARG A 283 -12.32 -8.68 2.39
CA ARG A 283 -11.66 -7.64 1.58
C ARG A 283 -10.15 -7.55 1.84
N TYR A 284 -9.70 -7.84 3.06
CA TYR A 284 -8.28 -7.78 3.44
C TYR A 284 -7.59 -9.15 3.43
N HIS A 285 -8.20 -10.17 2.82
CA HIS A 285 -7.58 -11.47 2.67
C HIS A 285 -6.24 -11.38 1.91
N PHE A 286 -6.23 -10.65 0.79
CA PHE A 286 -5.05 -10.47 -0.07
C PHE A 286 -4.33 -9.13 0.12
N ARG A 287 -4.99 -8.14 0.73
CA ARG A 287 -4.53 -6.76 0.75
C ARG A 287 -3.71 -6.46 1.99
N LEU A 288 -2.56 -5.82 1.78
CA LEU A 288 -1.75 -5.31 2.88
C LEU A 288 -2.50 -4.20 3.62
N SER A 289 -2.39 -4.19 4.95
CA SER A 289 -2.75 -3.03 5.76
C SER A 289 -1.50 -2.19 6.01
N GLY A 290 -1.39 -1.04 5.33
CA GLY A 290 -0.33 -0.07 5.63
C GLY A 290 -0.34 0.36 7.11
N ILE A 291 -1.53 0.45 7.72
CA ILE A 291 -1.70 0.79 9.14
C ILE A 291 -1.08 -0.27 10.06
N ALA A 292 -1.33 -1.55 9.79
CA ALA A 292 -0.78 -2.62 10.62
C ALA A 292 0.74 -2.73 10.42
N ALA A 293 1.22 -2.56 9.19
CA ALA A 293 2.64 -2.57 8.90
C ALA A 293 3.38 -1.40 9.57
N GLU A 294 2.88 -0.17 9.43
CA GLU A 294 3.44 1.02 10.06
C GLU A 294 3.47 0.88 11.59
N ALA A 295 2.41 0.34 12.20
CA ALA A 295 2.37 0.07 13.64
C ALA A 295 3.49 -0.89 14.07
N LEU A 296 3.67 -2.00 13.35
CA LEU A 296 4.75 -2.94 13.63
C LEU A 296 6.14 -2.33 13.40
N ALA A 297 6.31 -1.54 12.35
CA ALA A 297 7.53 -0.78 12.09
C ALA A 297 7.83 0.25 13.19
N CYS A 298 6.79 0.81 13.82
CA CYS A 298 6.88 1.70 14.98
C CYS A 298 6.98 0.97 16.33
N GLY A 299 7.05 -0.36 16.35
CA GLY A 299 7.14 -1.14 17.59
C GLY A 299 5.85 -1.11 18.42
N VAL A 300 4.69 -0.94 17.77
CA VAL A 300 3.37 -0.92 18.38
C VAL A 300 2.62 -2.21 18.04
N PRO A 301 2.22 -3.01 19.04
CA PRO A 301 1.42 -4.22 18.79
C PRO A 301 0.09 -3.91 18.10
N VAL A 302 -0.44 -4.91 17.40
CA VAL A 302 -1.68 -4.76 16.60
C VAL A 302 -2.78 -5.76 16.97
N VAL A 303 -4.04 -5.34 16.82
CA VAL A 303 -5.21 -6.23 16.78
C VAL A 303 -5.79 -6.23 15.37
N VAL A 304 -5.86 -7.42 14.77
CA VAL A 304 -6.19 -7.59 13.34
C VAL A 304 -7.24 -8.69 13.15
N PRO A 305 -8.03 -8.69 12.05
CA PRO A 305 -8.90 -9.80 11.72
C PRO A 305 -8.10 -11.06 11.42
N SER A 306 -8.62 -12.21 11.84
CA SER A 306 -8.10 -13.51 11.42
C SER A 306 -8.22 -13.69 9.89
N ALA A 307 -7.41 -14.59 9.32
CA ALA A 307 -7.43 -14.93 7.89
C ALA A 307 -7.16 -13.76 6.93
N THR A 308 -6.38 -12.76 7.35
CA THR A 308 -5.95 -11.63 6.51
C THR A 308 -4.43 -11.60 6.29
N ALA A 309 -3.98 -10.79 5.34
CA ALA A 309 -2.55 -10.53 5.17
C ALA A 309 -1.91 -9.95 6.45
N SER A 310 -2.61 -9.07 7.18
CA SER A 310 -2.15 -8.53 8.46
C SER A 310 -1.98 -9.62 9.52
N MET A 311 -2.78 -10.68 9.51
CA MET A 311 -2.59 -11.81 10.41
C MET A 311 -1.27 -12.52 10.17
N ARG A 312 -0.79 -12.61 8.91
CA ARG A 312 0.53 -13.19 8.62
C ARG A 312 1.65 -12.36 9.26
N LEU A 313 1.57 -11.02 9.17
CA LEU A 313 2.52 -10.14 9.85
C LEU A 313 2.52 -10.38 11.37
N VAL A 314 1.34 -10.58 11.97
CA VAL A 314 1.22 -10.93 13.39
C VAL A 314 1.82 -12.30 13.71
N GLN A 315 1.64 -13.30 12.85
CA GLN A 315 2.24 -14.63 13.03
C GLN A 315 3.76 -14.60 12.95
N GLU A 316 4.32 -13.82 12.01
CA GLU A 316 5.76 -13.70 11.81
C GLU A 316 6.44 -12.88 12.91
N SER A 317 5.77 -11.84 13.41
CA SER A 317 6.32 -10.93 14.43
C SER A 317 6.05 -11.37 15.87
N GLY A 318 4.98 -12.14 16.11
CA GLY A 318 4.44 -12.38 17.45
C GLY A 318 3.86 -11.12 18.13
N ALA A 319 3.71 -10.02 17.39
CA ALA A 319 3.40 -8.69 17.93
C ALA A 319 1.93 -8.30 17.76
N GLY A 320 1.01 -9.23 17.97
CA GLY A 320 -0.42 -8.91 17.90
C GLY A 320 -1.37 -10.03 18.30
N VAL A 321 -2.67 -9.71 18.22
CA VAL A 321 -3.77 -10.62 18.54
C VAL A 321 -4.80 -10.58 17.42
N ALA A 322 -5.36 -11.74 17.07
CA ALA A 322 -6.41 -11.85 16.07
C ALA A 322 -7.81 -11.76 16.70
N PHE A 323 -8.79 -11.23 15.97
CA PHE A 323 -10.21 -11.43 16.26
C PHE A 323 -10.85 -12.27 15.16
N ALA A 324 -11.80 -13.14 15.53
CA ALA A 324 -12.44 -14.07 14.58
C ALA A 324 -13.60 -13.43 13.81
N ASN A 325 -14.41 -12.61 14.48
CA ASN A 325 -15.60 -11.99 13.89
C ASN A 325 -15.48 -10.47 13.90
N ARG A 326 -15.93 -9.82 12.82
CA ARG A 326 -15.95 -8.34 12.75
C ARG A 326 -17.14 -7.80 13.54
N SER A 327 -17.05 -7.87 14.86
CA SER A 327 -18.05 -7.32 15.79
C SER A 327 -17.37 -6.60 16.95
N THR A 328 -18.05 -5.60 17.51
CA THR A 328 -17.59 -4.84 18.68
C THR A 328 -17.15 -5.75 19.82
N ASN A 329 -17.92 -6.78 20.12
CA ASN A 329 -17.60 -7.71 21.21
C ASN A 329 -16.36 -8.56 20.89
N SER A 330 -16.25 -9.12 19.68
CA SER A 330 -15.10 -9.94 19.31
C SER A 330 -13.81 -9.13 19.29
N ILE A 331 -13.84 -7.89 18.81
CA ILE A 331 -12.67 -7.01 18.77
C ILE A 331 -12.29 -6.57 20.18
N PHE A 332 -13.26 -6.20 21.01
CA PHE A 332 -13.00 -5.86 22.41
C PHE A 332 -12.37 -7.03 23.19
N GLN A 333 -12.84 -8.26 22.96
CA GLN A 333 -12.21 -9.44 23.58
C GLN A 333 -10.77 -9.63 23.14
N ALA A 334 -10.46 -9.44 21.85
CA ALA A 334 -9.07 -9.47 21.37
C ALA A 334 -8.19 -8.37 22.02
N ILE A 335 -8.75 -7.19 22.26
CA ILE A 335 -8.07 -6.11 22.99
C ILE A 335 -7.83 -6.52 24.46
N CYS A 336 -8.79 -7.17 25.12
CA CYS A 336 -8.59 -7.71 26.47
C CYS A 336 -7.51 -8.79 26.51
N THR A 337 -7.47 -9.68 25.51
CA THR A 337 -6.36 -10.65 25.36
C THR A 337 -5.03 -9.93 25.16
N ALA A 338 -4.99 -8.88 24.34
CA ALA A 338 -3.78 -8.08 24.13
C ALA A 338 -3.32 -7.40 25.43
N ARG A 339 -4.24 -6.87 26.25
CA ARG A 339 -3.95 -6.32 27.57
C ARG A 339 -3.27 -7.34 28.47
N ASN A 340 -3.82 -8.56 28.55
CA ASN A 340 -3.31 -9.62 29.41
C ASN A 340 -1.93 -10.11 28.99
N ARG A 341 -1.61 -10.01 27.69
CA ARG A 341 -0.32 -10.40 27.10
C ARG A 341 0.59 -9.21 26.78
N TYR A 342 0.27 -8.02 27.29
CA TYR A 342 0.89 -6.80 26.78
C TYR A 342 2.42 -6.77 26.88
N PRO A 343 3.06 -7.19 28.00
CA PRO A 343 4.52 -7.21 28.08
C PRO A 343 5.18 -8.07 26.99
N GLU A 344 4.61 -9.24 26.68
CA GLU A 344 5.07 -10.14 25.61
C GLU A 344 4.91 -9.46 24.25
N LEU A 345 3.72 -8.94 23.96
CA LEU A 345 3.40 -8.31 22.68
C LEU A 345 4.26 -7.06 22.42
N ALA A 346 4.44 -6.22 23.44
CA ALA A 346 5.25 -5.01 23.34
C ALA A 346 6.74 -5.34 23.13
N GLN A 347 7.24 -6.40 23.76
CA GLN A 347 8.60 -6.88 23.51
C GLN A 347 8.76 -7.41 22.08
N SER A 348 7.81 -8.20 21.58
CA SER A 348 7.79 -8.69 20.20
C SER A 348 7.73 -7.56 19.19
N ALA A 349 6.87 -6.55 19.43
CA ALA A 349 6.76 -5.38 18.57
C ALA A 349 8.06 -4.57 18.55
N PHE A 350 8.68 -4.34 19.72
CA PHE A 350 10.00 -3.70 19.81
C PHE A 350 11.05 -4.46 18.99
N THR A 351 11.21 -5.77 19.20
CA THR A 351 12.18 -6.59 18.45
C THR A 351 11.90 -6.54 16.94
N THR A 352 10.63 -6.62 16.54
CA THR A 352 10.19 -6.53 15.14
C THR A 352 10.58 -5.18 14.53
N SER A 353 10.29 -4.08 15.21
CA SER A 353 10.63 -2.73 14.72
C SER A 353 12.13 -2.51 14.55
N ARG A 354 12.96 -3.08 15.43
CA ARG A 354 14.42 -2.99 15.34
C ARG A 354 14.98 -3.81 14.17
N ALA A 355 14.34 -4.93 13.84
CA ALA A 355 14.72 -5.77 12.70
C ALA A 355 14.08 -5.28 11.38
N TRP A 356 13.07 -4.42 11.44
CA TRP A 356 12.29 -3.99 10.27
C TRP A 356 13.13 -3.49 9.10
N PRO A 357 14.13 -2.59 9.29
CA PRO A 357 14.92 -2.05 8.18
C PRO A 357 15.78 -3.09 7.43
N SER A 358 15.98 -4.29 8.01
CA SER A 358 16.75 -5.34 7.34
C SER A 358 15.95 -6.06 6.25
N ARG A 359 14.61 -5.93 6.24
CA ARG A 359 13.70 -6.62 5.30
C ARG A 359 12.69 -5.69 4.63
N HIS A 360 12.37 -4.57 5.26
CA HIS A 360 11.34 -3.62 4.87
C HIS A 360 11.89 -2.19 4.99
N GLY A 361 11.06 -1.18 4.72
CA GLY A 361 11.46 0.22 4.61
C GLY A 361 11.55 0.67 3.15
N ILE A 362 11.53 1.99 2.96
CA ILE A 362 11.48 2.60 1.63
C ILE A 362 12.72 2.26 0.81
N GLY A 363 13.90 2.26 1.44
CA GLY A 363 15.15 1.89 0.78
C GLY A 363 15.14 0.45 0.26
N LYS A 364 14.61 -0.50 1.05
CA LYS A 364 14.46 -1.91 0.61
C LYS A 364 13.45 -2.05 -0.52
N PHE A 365 12.35 -1.30 -0.44
CA PHE A 365 11.34 -1.28 -1.50
C PHE A 365 11.91 -0.75 -2.81
N VAL A 366 12.63 0.38 -2.78
CA VAL A 366 13.27 0.96 -3.96
C VAL A 366 14.37 0.05 -4.50
N GLU A 367 15.23 -0.52 -3.66
CA GLU A 367 16.22 -1.54 -4.09
C GLU A 367 15.54 -2.71 -4.80
N HIS A 368 14.42 -3.19 -4.25
CA HIS A 368 13.65 -4.25 -4.85
C HIS A 368 13.08 -3.85 -6.21
N LEU A 369 12.60 -2.62 -6.38
CA LEU A 369 12.08 -2.15 -7.67
C LEU A 369 13.17 -1.92 -8.71
N LEU A 370 14.34 -1.40 -8.31
CA LEU A 370 15.46 -1.10 -9.20
C LEU A 370 16.31 -2.33 -9.57
N GLY A 371 16.30 -3.38 -8.75
CA GLY A 371 17.11 -4.57 -9.00
C GLY A 371 16.72 -5.29 -10.30
N SER A 372 17.51 -6.27 -10.71
CA SER A 372 17.18 -7.11 -11.87
C SER A 372 15.90 -7.93 -11.62
N ALA A 373 15.14 -8.25 -12.67
CA ALA A 373 14.10 -9.27 -12.56
C ALA A 373 14.79 -10.62 -12.28
N ALA A 374 14.36 -11.30 -11.21
CA ALA A 374 14.93 -12.59 -10.79
C ALA A 374 14.43 -13.74 -11.66
#